data_AF-A0A960L6X9-F1
#
_entry.id   AF-A0A960L6X9-F1
#
_cell.length_a   1.000
_cell.length_b   1.000
_cell.length_c   1.000
_cell.angle_alpha   90.00
_cell.angle_beta   90.00
_cell.angle_gamma   90.00
#
_symmetry.space_group_name_H-M   'P 1'
#
loop_
_entity.id
_entity.type
_entity.pdbx_description
1 polymer ?
#
loop_
_entity_poly.entity_id
_entity_poly.type
_entity_poly.pdbx_seq_one_letter_code
_entity_poly.pdbx_strand_id
1 'polypeptide(L)'
;VGHSGVGKSSLVNALAPELDLETGEVKRGDGTGRHTTTRSSLFDLGDGIRVIDTPGVREFGLWDLEAADVRASFEDFQPYATGCRFSDCTHIHEPSCGVLEAVERGDVAQARYDAYRRIVESVDD
;
A
#
# COMPACT_ATOMS: atom_id res chain seq x y z
N VAL A 1 3.07 3.20 -8.61
CA VAL A 1 4.14 3.21 -7.58
C VAL A 1 4.26 1.83 -6.98
N GLY A 2 5.46 1.37 -6.61
CA GLY A 2 5.65 0.04 -6.04
C GLY A 2 7.12 -0.27 -5.76
N HIS A 3 7.35 -1.29 -4.95
CA HIS A 3 8.67 -1.70 -4.49
C HIS A 3 9.65 -1.94 -5.64
N SER A 4 10.92 -1.87 -5.31
CA SER A 4 11.96 -2.38 -6.20
C SER A 4 11.72 -3.87 -6.52
N GLY A 5 11.57 -4.20 -7.81
CA GLY A 5 11.70 -5.55 -8.36
C GLY A 5 10.39 -6.11 -8.90
N VAL A 6 9.29 -5.39 -8.70
CA VAL A 6 7.91 -5.83 -8.96
C VAL A 6 7.46 -5.78 -10.44
N GLY A 7 8.35 -5.41 -11.36
CA GLY A 7 8.04 -5.41 -12.81
C GLY A 7 7.36 -4.15 -13.37
N LYS A 8 7.51 -2.98 -12.74
CA LYS A 8 6.90 -1.70 -13.20
C LYS A 8 7.21 -1.39 -14.67
N SER A 9 8.48 -1.33 -15.04
CA SER A 9 8.89 -0.99 -16.41
C SER A 9 8.51 -2.09 -17.41
N SER A 10 8.47 -3.36 -16.98
CA SER A 10 7.94 -4.46 -17.80
C SER A 10 6.44 -4.32 -18.09
N LEU A 11 5.65 -3.86 -17.11
CA LEU A 11 4.23 -3.55 -17.31
C LEU A 11 4.04 -2.37 -18.28
N VAL A 12 4.88 -1.34 -18.18
CA VAL A 12 4.83 -0.20 -19.10
C VAL A 12 5.15 -0.62 -20.53
N ASN A 13 6.18 -1.44 -20.74
CA ASN A 13 6.49 -1.99 -22.07
C ASN A 13 5.38 -2.89 -22.62
N ALA A 14 4.61 -3.58 -21.77
CA ALA A 14 3.46 -4.36 -22.22
C ALA A 14 2.29 -3.47 -22.69
N LEU A 15 2.15 -2.27 -22.13
CA LEU A 15 1.13 -1.29 -22.50
C LEU A 15 1.52 -0.45 -23.72
N ALA A 16 2.81 -0.13 -23.85
CA ALA A 16 3.37 0.66 -24.93
C ALA A 16 4.75 0.10 -25.34
N PRO A 17 4.76 -0.95 -26.19
CA PRO A 17 5.99 -1.63 -26.61
C PRO A 17 7.01 -0.70 -27.28
N GLU A 18 6.54 0.37 -27.91
CA GLU A 18 7.34 1.39 -28.57
C GLU A 18 8.22 2.22 -27.63
N LEU A 19 7.94 2.21 -26.32
CA LEU A 19 8.76 2.91 -25.33
C LEU A 19 10.10 2.20 -25.06
N ASP A 20 10.17 0.89 -25.34
CA ASP A 20 11.36 0.04 -25.20
C ASP A 20 12.20 0.35 -23.94
N LEU A 21 11.52 0.47 -22.79
CA LEU A 21 12.18 0.83 -21.55
C LEU A 21 13.19 -0.25 -21.14
N GLU A 22 14.36 0.17 -20.66
CA GLU A 22 15.38 -0.75 -20.17
C GLU A 22 14.82 -1.61 -19.03
N THR A 23 14.75 -2.92 -19.25
CA THR A 23 14.35 -3.91 -18.25
C THR A 23 15.54 -4.82 -17.95
N GLY A 24 15.80 -5.09 -16.66
CA GLY A 24 16.88 -5.98 -16.25
C GLY A 24 16.44 -7.44 -16.12
N GLU A 25 17.39 -8.38 -16.22
CA GLU A 25 17.13 -9.80 -15.95
C GLU A 25 16.66 -10.03 -14.49
N VAL A 26 15.81 -11.03 -14.30
CA VAL A 26 15.37 -11.50 -12.98
C VAL A 26 16.56 -12.13 -12.25
N LYS A 27 16.85 -11.69 -11.02
CA LYS A 27 17.90 -12.30 -10.20
C LYS A 27 17.59 -13.78 -9.95
N ARG A 28 18.53 -14.67 -10.30
CA ARG A 28 18.51 -16.09 -9.95
C ARG A 28 18.74 -16.26 -8.44
N GLY A 29 17.70 -16.05 -7.65
CA GLY A 29 17.75 -16.25 -6.20
C GLY A 29 16.40 -15.94 -5.54
N ASP A 30 15.95 -14.70 -5.63
CA ASP A 30 14.73 -14.20 -4.97
C ASP A 30 13.57 -13.91 -5.93
N GLY A 31 13.77 -14.06 -7.25
CA GLY A 31 12.74 -13.80 -8.26
C GLY A 31 12.48 -12.32 -8.52
N THR A 32 13.30 -11.41 -7.99
CA THR A 32 13.13 -9.96 -8.18
C THR A 32 13.87 -9.47 -9.43
N GLY A 33 13.24 -8.57 -10.21
CA GLY A 33 13.87 -7.93 -11.36
C GLY A 33 14.98 -6.94 -10.96
N ARG A 34 16.06 -6.83 -11.77
CA ARG A 34 17.12 -5.84 -11.54
C ARG A 34 16.69 -4.44 -12.00
N HIS A 35 16.89 -3.45 -11.14
CA HIS A 35 16.52 -2.04 -11.38
C HIS A 35 17.40 -1.35 -12.40
N THR A 36 16.77 -0.73 -13.39
CA THR A 36 17.45 0.22 -14.30
C THR A 36 16.86 1.64 -14.20
N THR A 37 15.56 1.79 -13.88
CA THR A 37 14.93 3.12 -13.72
C THR A 37 15.44 3.87 -12.48
N THR A 38 16.27 4.90 -12.71
CA THR A 38 16.88 5.74 -11.66
C THR A 38 16.26 7.14 -11.55
N ARG A 39 15.38 7.52 -12.48
CA ARG A 39 14.69 8.82 -12.51
C ARG A 39 13.21 8.64 -12.84
N SER A 40 12.37 9.50 -12.29
CA SER A 40 10.95 9.56 -12.66
C SER A 40 10.81 10.08 -14.09
N SER A 41 10.02 9.39 -14.91
CA SER A 41 9.78 9.74 -16.32
C SER A 41 8.29 9.75 -16.61
N LEU A 42 7.84 10.74 -17.39
CA LEU A 42 6.46 10.84 -17.88
C LEU A 42 6.43 10.39 -19.34
N PHE A 43 5.61 9.41 -19.64
CA PHE A 43 5.33 8.90 -20.98
C PHE A 43 3.91 9.27 -21.39
N ASP A 44 3.74 9.71 -22.64
CA ASP A 44 2.44 9.89 -23.27
C ASP A 44 2.21 8.69 -24.18
N LEU A 45 1.13 7.93 -23.92
CA LEU A 45 0.81 6.70 -24.66
C LEU A 45 -0.21 6.95 -25.77
N GLY A 46 -0.60 8.21 -26.02
CA GLY A 46 -1.71 8.54 -26.91
C GLY A 46 -3.08 8.38 -26.25
N ASP A 47 -4.13 8.74 -26.97
CA ASP A 47 -5.54 8.66 -26.51
C ASP A 47 -5.82 9.33 -25.14
N GLY A 48 -4.98 10.31 -24.77
CA GLY A 48 -5.06 11.02 -23.49
C GLY A 48 -4.48 10.26 -22.29
N ILE A 49 -3.83 9.11 -22.52
CA ILE A 49 -3.21 8.28 -21.48
C ILE A 49 -1.79 8.74 -21.23
N ARG A 50 -1.47 8.97 -19.95
CA ARG A 50 -0.11 9.34 -19.50
C ARG A 50 0.33 8.43 -18.36
N VAL A 51 1.58 7.98 -18.42
CA VAL A 51 2.18 7.08 -17.44
C VAL A 51 3.39 7.73 -16.79
N ILE A 52 3.46 7.70 -15.47
CA ILE A 52 4.66 8.09 -14.72
C ILE A 52 5.34 6.80 -14.24
N ASP A 53 6.50 6.45 -14.81
CA ASP A 53 7.38 5.42 -14.24
C ASP A 53 8.31 6.08 -13.22
N THR A 54 8.36 5.52 -12.01
CA THR A 54 9.20 6.03 -10.92
C THR A 54 10.18 4.95 -10.46
N PRO A 55 11.36 5.34 -9.93
CA PRO A 55 12.25 4.40 -9.27
C PRO A 55 11.50 3.57 -8.23
N GLY A 56 11.88 2.30 -8.08
CA GLY A 56 11.29 1.45 -7.06
C GLY A 56 11.55 2.03 -5.67
N VAL A 57 10.48 2.28 -4.93
CA VAL A 57 10.58 2.71 -3.53
C VAL A 57 11.24 1.58 -2.74
N ARG A 58 12.30 1.91 -1.98
CA ARG A 58 13.00 0.96 -1.11
C ARG A 58 12.43 0.95 0.30
N GLU A 59 11.97 2.11 0.75
CA GLU A 59 11.39 2.33 2.06
C GLU A 59 10.28 3.35 1.90
N PHE A 60 9.11 3.03 2.43
CA PHE A 60 7.95 3.91 2.45
C PHE A 60 7.80 4.39 3.89
N GLY A 61 8.18 5.64 4.14
CA GLY A 61 7.97 6.25 5.45
C GLY A 61 6.59 6.90 5.50
N LEU A 62 5.87 6.64 6.59
CA LEU A 62 4.61 7.29 6.92
C LEU A 62 4.91 8.56 7.71
N TRP A 63 5.48 9.55 7.03
CA TRP A 63 5.83 10.82 7.65
C TRP A 63 4.58 11.67 7.84
N ASP A 64 4.48 12.35 8.99
CA ASP A 64 3.40 13.29 9.33
C ASP A 64 1.98 12.69 9.34
N LEU A 65 1.84 11.40 9.66
CA LEU A 65 0.52 10.80 9.93
C LEU A 65 0.33 10.62 11.43
N GLU A 66 -0.83 11.02 11.94
CA GLU A 66 -1.27 10.66 13.28
C GLU A 66 -2.02 9.32 13.26
N ALA A 67 -2.11 8.61 14.40
CA ALA A 67 -2.90 7.39 14.52
C ALA A 67 -4.37 7.58 14.07
N ALA A 68 -4.91 8.80 14.21
CA ALA A 68 -6.24 9.16 13.74
C ALA A 68 -6.35 9.14 12.20
N ASP A 69 -5.31 9.56 11.47
CA ASP A 69 -5.27 9.53 10.00
C ASP A 69 -5.18 8.09 9.49
N VAL A 70 -4.39 7.26 10.17
CA VAL A 70 -4.32 5.83 9.89
C VAL A 70 -5.69 5.19 10.08
N ARG A 71 -6.37 5.45 11.21
CA ARG A 71 -7.73 4.94 11.46
C ARG A 71 -8.71 5.35 10.35
N ALA A 72 -8.67 6.61 9.92
CA ALA A 72 -9.55 7.11 8.85
C ALA A 72 -9.29 6.43 7.49
N SER A 73 -8.06 5.99 7.24
CA SER A 73 -7.63 5.37 5.98
C SER A 73 -8.01 3.89 5.84
N PHE A 74 -8.50 3.24 6.90
CA PHE A 74 -8.98 1.86 6.87
C PHE A 74 -10.50 1.82 6.65
N GLU A 75 -10.94 2.10 5.42
CA GLU A 75 -12.35 2.14 5.03
C GLU A 75 -13.11 0.85 5.39
N ASP A 76 -12.43 -0.30 5.33
CA ASP A 76 -12.96 -1.62 5.67
C ASP A 76 -13.50 -1.71 7.11
N PHE A 77 -13.07 -0.81 8.01
CA PHE A 77 -13.50 -0.77 9.41
C PHE A 77 -14.74 0.10 9.63
N GLN A 78 -15.01 1.05 8.74
CA GLN A 78 -16.09 2.04 8.92
C GLN A 78 -17.47 1.42 9.19
N PRO A 79 -17.89 0.33 8.51
CA PRO A 79 -19.18 -0.30 8.80
C PRO A 79 -19.32 -0.77 10.25
N TYR A 80 -18.21 -1.21 10.85
CA TYR A 80 -18.16 -1.80 12.19
C TYR A 80 -17.84 -0.77 13.28
N ALA A 81 -17.23 0.35 12.91
CA ALA A 81 -16.91 1.44 13.84
C ALA A 81 -18.16 2.04 14.51
N THR A 82 -19.34 1.94 13.86
CA THR A 82 -20.63 2.35 14.47
C THR A 82 -21.04 1.51 15.67
N GLY A 83 -20.51 0.28 15.79
CA GLY A 83 -20.70 -0.61 16.93
C GLY A 83 -19.72 -0.35 18.08
N CYS A 84 -18.78 0.58 17.93
CA CYS A 84 -17.89 0.95 19.03
C CYS A 84 -18.63 1.72 20.12
N ARG A 85 -18.36 1.35 21.37
CA ARG A 85 -18.89 2.07 22.54
C ARG A 85 -18.38 3.52 22.63
N PHE A 86 -17.15 3.77 22.19
CA PHE A 86 -16.47 5.06 22.31
C PHE A 86 -16.35 5.73 20.94
N SER A 87 -16.63 7.04 20.88
CA SER A 87 -16.55 7.84 19.65
C SER A 87 -15.12 8.05 19.14
N ASP A 88 -14.14 7.92 20.03
CA ASP A 88 -12.70 8.06 19.79
C ASP A 88 -11.95 6.73 19.80
N CYS A 89 -12.68 5.61 19.71
CA CYS A 89 -12.11 4.26 19.70
C CYS A 89 -10.93 4.12 18.72
N THR A 90 -9.79 3.62 19.22
CA THR A 90 -8.60 3.31 18.42
C THR A 90 -8.66 1.91 17.82
N HIS A 91 -9.65 1.10 18.20
CA HIS A 91 -9.77 -0.29 17.79
C HIS A 91 -8.60 -1.19 18.20
N ILE A 92 -7.82 -0.80 19.22
CA ILE A 92 -6.64 -1.58 19.67
C ILE A 92 -6.91 -2.30 20.98
N HIS A 93 -7.49 -1.60 21.96
CA HIS A 93 -7.60 -2.09 23.34
C HIS A 93 -8.96 -1.78 23.99
N GLU A 94 -9.82 -1.03 23.30
CA GLU A 94 -11.09 -0.59 23.86
C GLU A 94 -12.06 -1.75 24.06
N PRO A 95 -12.75 -1.80 25.21
CA PRO A 95 -13.83 -2.77 25.41
C PRO A 95 -15.04 -2.42 24.53
N SER A 96 -15.76 -3.45 24.07
CA SER A 96 -16.93 -3.31 23.19
C SER A 96 -16.61 -2.49 21.92
N CYS A 97 -15.62 -2.97 21.17
CA CYS A 97 -15.20 -2.40 19.90
C CYS A 97 -15.80 -3.21 18.75
N GLY A 98 -16.67 -2.58 17.95
CA GLY A 98 -17.32 -3.25 16.83
C GLY A 98 -16.32 -3.78 15.78
N VAL A 99 -15.16 -3.13 15.60
CA VAL A 99 -14.09 -3.61 14.72
C VAL A 99 -13.44 -4.88 15.26
N LEU A 100 -13.12 -4.94 16.57
CA LEU A 100 -12.55 -6.16 17.17
C LEU A 100 -13.53 -7.32 17.09
N GLU A 101 -14.81 -7.08 17.37
CA GLU A 101 -15.86 -8.09 17.21
C GLU A 101 -16.00 -8.56 15.75
N ALA A 102 -15.87 -7.65 14.78
CA ALA A 102 -15.89 -8.00 13.37
C ALA A 102 -14.67 -8.84 12.96
N VAL A 103 -13.51 -8.61 13.56
CA VAL A 103 -12.31 -9.47 13.39
C VAL A 103 -12.57 -10.86 13.97
N GLU A 104 -13.13 -10.95 15.18
CA GLU A 104 -13.45 -12.24 15.83
C GLU A 104 -14.47 -13.07 15.03
N ARG A 105 -15.44 -12.42 14.39
CA ARG A 105 -16.42 -13.08 13.51
C ARG A 105 -15.87 -13.42 12.13
N GLY A 106 -14.70 -12.89 11.76
CA GLY A 106 -14.10 -13.06 10.43
C GLY A 106 -14.66 -12.12 9.35
N ASP A 107 -15.49 -11.14 9.73
CA ASP A 107 -16.01 -10.10 8.84
C ASP A 107 -14.89 -9.13 8.41
N VAL A 108 -13.90 -8.93 9.29
CA VAL A 108 -12.63 -8.27 8.99
C VAL A 108 -11.52 -9.31 9.05
N ALA A 109 -10.72 -9.43 7.98
CA ALA A 109 -9.62 -10.39 7.95
C ALA A 109 -8.56 -10.06 9.01
N GLN A 110 -8.14 -11.07 9.78
CA GLN A 110 -7.09 -10.92 10.81
C GLN A 110 -5.83 -10.25 10.25
N ALA A 111 -5.37 -10.65 9.06
CA ALA A 111 -4.19 -10.06 8.42
C ALA A 111 -4.33 -8.56 8.15
N ARG A 112 -5.56 -8.08 7.88
CA ARG A 112 -5.86 -6.66 7.68
C ARG A 112 -5.79 -5.90 9.00
N TYR A 113 -6.34 -6.47 10.06
CA TYR A 113 -6.25 -5.92 11.42
C TYR A 113 -4.81 -5.90 11.94
N ASP A 114 -4.03 -6.95 11.70
CA ASP A 114 -2.62 -6.99 12.08
C ASP A 114 -1.78 -5.96 11.30
N ALA A 115 -2.15 -5.68 10.04
CA ALA A 115 -1.52 -4.60 9.26
C ALA A 115 -1.88 -3.22 9.83
N TYR A 116 -3.15 -3.00 10.20
CA TYR A 116 -3.59 -1.78 10.89
C TYR A 116 -2.77 -1.51 12.14
N ARG A 117 -2.69 -2.49 13.05
CA ARG A 117 -1.94 -2.36 14.31
C ARG A 117 -0.48 -2.00 14.08
N ARG A 118 0.20 -2.70 13.16
CA ARG A 118 1.60 -2.43 12.81
C ARG A 118 1.82 -1.02 12.28
N ILE A 119 0.86 -0.51 11.49
CA ILE A 119 0.94 0.84 10.94
C ILE A 119 0.73 1.88 12.05
N VAL A 120 -0.27 1.69 12.92
CA VAL A 120 -0.51 2.60 14.06
C VAL A 120 0.71 2.64 14.98
N GLU A 121 1.27 1.48 15.33
CA GLU A 121 2.47 1.39 16.16
C GLU A 121 3.66 2.13 15.51
N SER A 122 3.81 2.04 14.18
CA SER A 122 4.89 2.72 13.46
C SER A 122 4.76 4.24 13.32
N VAL A 123 3.58 4.81 13.57
CA VAL A 123 3.36 6.27 13.53
C VAL A 123 3.37 6.91 14.93
N ASP A 124 3.24 6.10 15.99
CA ASP A 124 3.35 6.55 17.38
C ASP A 124 4.82 6.56 17.88
N ASP A 125 5.75 5.96 17.13
CA ASP A 125 7.22 5.95 17.34
C ASP A 125 7.93 7.20 16.79
#